data_AF-A0A2S8F3L2-F1
#
_entry.id   AF-A0A2S8F3L2-F1
#
_cell.length_a   1.000
_cell.length_b   1.000
_cell.length_c   1.000
_cell.angle_alpha   90.00
_cell.angle_beta   90.00
_cell.angle_gamma   90.00
#
_symmetry.space_group_name_H-M   'P 1'
#
loop_
_entity.id
_entity.type
_entity.pdbx_description
1 polymer ?
#
loop_
_entity_poly.entity_id
_entity_poly.type
_entity_poly.pdbx_seq_one_letter_code
_entity_poly.pdbx_strand_id
1 'polypeptide(L)'
;MSVETSLADQVITRYEKAAEINRSNPNRSGNLVTLPAGGGAADVMVTADLHGNRRNFQRILELAALDVNLDRHLVLQEVCHGGPTYPQGGGCMSHLMLEDVAQLVCEYPYRVHFMLSNHELAEMVDFPILKGGKMLNLMFRAGLQEMYGNRTADVRDAYLHFLRSLPIGVKAGERLLICHSLPEKCDQRPFNPEVFERPLADEDLACQGDVGRLVWGRDFRQENADAFAEQTGAQYFLTGHEPSTDGFQTPNSRQVILDCCGQNGCYAIVPVDDQISYGKLLAEVQRLHKPAPYPYGM
;
A
#
# COMPACT_ATOMS: atom_id res chain seq x y z
N MET A 1 2.96 -24.22 33.99
CA MET A 1 2.71 -24.73 32.63
C MET A 1 2.33 -23.55 31.77
N SER A 2 3.25 -23.06 30.94
CA SER A 2 2.89 -22.05 29.94
C SER A 2 2.02 -22.74 28.89
N VAL A 3 0.78 -22.28 28.72
CA VAL A 3 -0.06 -22.74 27.60
C VAL A 3 0.63 -22.26 26.33
N GLU A 4 1.00 -23.20 25.46
CA GLU A 4 1.61 -22.89 24.17
C GLU A 4 0.60 -22.11 23.32
N THR A 5 0.94 -20.88 22.96
CA THR A 5 0.04 -19.97 22.22
C THR A 5 -0.14 -20.48 20.79
N SER A 6 -1.39 -20.66 20.33
CA SER A 6 -1.65 -21.15 18.99
C SER A 6 -1.18 -20.16 17.92
N LEU A 7 -0.90 -20.65 16.71
CA LEU A 7 -0.50 -19.77 15.59
C LEU A 7 -1.53 -18.65 15.34
N ALA A 8 -2.83 -18.98 15.41
CA ALA A 8 -3.90 -17.99 15.25
C ALA A 8 -3.80 -16.88 16.31
N ASP A 9 -3.54 -17.23 17.58
CA ASP A 9 -3.40 -16.24 18.65
C ASP A 9 -2.18 -15.34 18.43
N GLN A 10 -1.06 -15.90 17.97
CA GLN A 10 0.15 -15.12 17.65
C GLN A 10 -0.12 -14.10 16.53
N VAL A 11 -0.86 -14.51 15.49
CA VAL A 11 -1.22 -13.65 14.36
C VAL A 11 -2.21 -12.57 14.77
N ILE A 12 -3.21 -12.91 15.58
CA ILE A 12 -4.17 -11.94 16.13
C ILE A 12 -3.44 -10.87 16.95
N THR A 13 -2.60 -11.28 17.91
CA THR A 13 -1.82 -10.34 18.74
C THR A 13 -0.92 -9.43 17.88
N ARG A 14 -0.35 -9.97 16.80
CA ARG A 14 0.47 -9.19 15.87
C ARG A 14 -0.36 -8.13 15.14
N TYR A 15 -1.54 -8.47 14.64
CA TYR A 15 -2.42 -7.49 13.98
C TYR A 15 -2.88 -6.40 14.94
N GLU A 16 -3.25 -6.76 16.18
CA GLU A 16 -3.62 -5.80 17.22
C GLU A 16 -2.48 -4.83 17.53
N LYS A 17 -1.27 -5.35 17.74
CA LYS A 17 -0.08 -4.53 17.99
C LYS A 17 0.27 -3.63 16.81
N ALA A 18 0.24 -4.16 15.58
CA ALA A 18 0.50 -3.36 14.37
C ALA A 18 -0.53 -2.24 14.21
N ALA A 19 -1.80 -2.52 14.53
CA ALA A 19 -2.86 -1.53 14.49
C ALA A 19 -2.68 -0.42 15.53
N GLU A 20 -2.22 -0.78 16.73
CA GLU A 20 -1.84 0.19 17.77
C GLU A 20 -0.69 1.08 17.30
N ILE A 21 0.40 0.50 16.78
CA ILE A 21 1.56 1.24 16.25
C ILE A 21 1.15 2.22 15.15
N ASN A 22 0.26 1.82 14.24
CA ASN A 22 -0.23 2.71 13.18
C ASN A 22 -1.00 3.91 13.74
N ARG A 23 -1.79 3.72 14.80
CA ARG A 23 -2.60 4.79 15.42
C ARG A 23 -1.78 5.68 16.33
N SER A 24 -0.77 5.14 17.00
CA SER A 24 0.13 5.88 17.89
C SER A 24 1.31 6.53 17.17
N ASN A 25 1.38 6.42 15.83
CA ASN A 25 2.49 6.95 15.06
C ASN A 25 2.60 8.47 15.25
N PRO A 26 3.73 8.99 15.78
CA PRO A 26 3.87 10.43 16.07
C PRO A 26 3.86 11.30 14.81
N ASN A 27 4.16 10.71 13.65
CA ASN A 27 4.10 11.38 12.36
C ASN A 27 2.71 11.33 11.73
N ARG A 28 1.72 10.72 12.40
CA ARG A 28 0.36 10.61 11.89
C ARG A 28 -0.53 11.74 12.44
N SER A 29 -1.25 12.39 11.54
CA SER A 29 -2.38 13.27 11.86
C SER A 29 -3.60 12.78 11.09
N GLY A 30 -4.69 12.45 11.80
CA GLY A 30 -5.88 11.85 11.18
C GLY A 30 -5.56 10.55 10.45
N ASN A 31 -5.67 10.54 9.12
CA ASN A 31 -5.43 9.40 8.24
C ASN A 31 -4.20 9.59 7.34
N LEU A 32 -3.42 10.66 7.56
CA LEU A 32 -2.21 10.96 6.80
C LEU A 32 -0.98 10.80 7.71
N VAL A 33 0.06 10.14 7.20
CA VAL A 33 1.40 10.16 7.81
C VAL A 33 2.23 11.23 7.11
N THR A 34 2.82 12.16 7.85
CA THR A 34 3.66 13.24 7.32
C THR A 34 5.10 13.03 7.75
N LEU A 35 6.01 12.94 6.78
CA LEU A 35 7.45 12.91 6.98
C LEU A 35 8.01 14.30 6.61
N PRO A 36 8.21 15.21 7.58
CA PRO A 36 8.66 16.56 7.28
C PRO A 36 10.14 16.58 6.89
N ALA A 37 10.52 17.52 6.03
CA ALA A 37 11.93 17.75 5.70
C ALA A 37 12.73 18.08 6.97
N GLY A 38 13.84 17.37 7.20
CA GLY A 38 14.63 17.50 8.43
C GLY A 38 14.00 16.85 9.67
N GLY A 39 12.88 16.11 9.53
CA GLY A 39 12.14 15.45 10.60
C GLY A 39 12.68 14.09 11.06
N GLY A 40 13.92 13.73 10.70
CA GLY A 40 14.54 12.44 11.00
C GLY A 40 14.31 11.34 9.97
N ALA A 41 13.40 11.54 9.00
CA ALA A 41 13.35 10.71 7.80
C ALA A 41 14.37 11.23 6.78
N ALA A 42 15.33 10.41 6.37
CA ALA A 42 16.29 10.77 5.32
C ALA A 42 15.71 10.55 3.93
N ASP A 43 15.07 9.41 3.74
CA ASP A 43 14.40 9.02 2.50
C ASP A 43 13.19 8.12 2.80
N VAL A 44 12.33 7.97 1.79
CA VAL A 44 11.21 7.03 1.80
C VAL A 44 11.31 6.12 0.58
N MET A 45 11.43 4.82 0.83
CA MET A 45 11.26 3.80 -0.20
C MET A 45 9.76 3.56 -0.39
N VAL A 46 9.28 3.77 -1.61
CA VAL A 46 7.88 3.56 -1.96
C VAL A 46 7.76 2.42 -2.96
N THR A 47 6.88 1.50 -2.62
CA THR A 47 6.45 0.39 -3.49
C THR A 47 4.97 0.56 -3.82
N ALA A 48 4.48 -0.23 -4.76
CA ALA A 48 3.06 -0.29 -5.12
C ALA A 48 2.58 -1.74 -5.08
N ASP A 49 1.57 -2.06 -5.89
CA ASP A 49 0.83 -3.31 -5.92
C ASP A 49 1.73 -4.53 -5.92
N LEU A 50 1.55 -5.41 -4.93
CA LEU A 50 2.34 -6.62 -4.75
C LEU A 50 1.54 -7.90 -5.00
N HIS A 51 0.24 -7.89 -4.70
CA HIS A 51 -0.68 -9.00 -4.96
C HIS A 51 -0.10 -10.38 -4.59
N GLY A 52 0.44 -10.54 -3.38
CA GLY A 52 0.99 -11.81 -2.91
C GLY A 52 2.28 -12.26 -3.60
N ASN A 53 2.94 -11.41 -4.41
CA ASN A 53 4.20 -11.76 -5.07
C ASN A 53 5.37 -11.81 -4.06
N ARG A 54 5.60 -13.00 -3.51
CA ARG A 54 6.62 -13.26 -2.48
C ARG A 54 8.04 -12.90 -2.90
N ARG A 55 8.40 -13.16 -4.16
CA ARG A 55 9.73 -12.87 -4.68
C ARG A 55 10.01 -11.37 -4.68
N ASN A 56 9.04 -10.58 -5.12
CA ASN A 56 9.19 -9.12 -5.18
C ASN A 56 9.15 -8.51 -3.78
N PHE A 57 8.30 -9.01 -2.89
CA PHE A 57 8.28 -8.61 -1.48
C PHE A 57 9.62 -8.85 -0.78
N GLN A 58 10.22 -10.04 -0.89
CA GLN A 58 11.54 -10.31 -0.31
C GLN A 58 12.61 -9.36 -0.86
N ARG A 59 12.58 -9.12 -2.18
CA ARG A 59 13.51 -8.19 -2.82
C ARG A 59 13.37 -6.75 -2.32
N ILE A 60 12.13 -6.31 -2.04
CA ILE A 60 11.86 -5.01 -1.43
C ILE A 60 12.52 -4.91 -0.05
N LEU A 61 12.38 -5.94 0.79
CA LEU A 61 12.97 -5.91 2.14
C LEU A 61 14.50 -5.85 2.10
N GLU A 62 15.13 -6.59 1.18
CA GLU A 62 16.58 -6.52 0.95
C GLU A 62 17.05 -5.13 0.52
N LEU A 63 16.29 -4.47 -0.37
CA LEU A 63 16.60 -3.14 -0.89
C LEU A 63 16.33 -2.03 0.14
N ALA A 64 15.26 -2.18 0.92
CA ALA A 64 14.92 -1.28 2.01
C ALA A 64 16.02 -1.32 3.09
N ALA A 65 16.45 -2.54 3.47
CA ALA A 65 17.51 -2.77 4.45
C ALA A 65 17.38 -1.87 5.70
N LEU A 66 16.20 -1.87 6.33
CA LEU A 66 15.83 -0.95 7.41
C LEU A 66 16.68 -1.10 8.69
N ASP A 67 17.37 -2.23 8.84
CA ASP A 67 18.37 -2.46 9.90
C ASP A 67 19.65 -1.63 9.71
N VAL A 68 19.96 -1.25 8.47
CA VAL A 68 21.16 -0.50 8.10
C VAL A 68 20.81 0.95 7.80
N ASN A 69 19.70 1.19 7.09
CA ASN A 69 19.20 2.51 6.78
C ASN A 69 18.27 3.00 7.89
N LEU A 70 18.84 3.46 9.00
CA LEU A 70 18.09 3.75 10.23
C LEU A 70 17.01 4.84 10.06
N ASP A 71 17.25 5.79 9.17
CA ASP A 71 16.37 6.93 8.90
C ASP A 71 15.50 6.74 7.65
N ARG A 72 15.53 5.54 7.04
CA ARG A 72 14.68 5.20 5.89
C ARG A 72 13.30 4.78 6.35
N HIS A 73 12.30 5.26 5.63
CA HIS A 73 10.93 4.77 5.73
C HIS A 73 10.60 3.84 4.55
N LEU A 74 9.62 2.95 4.74
CA LEU A 74 9.13 2.04 3.72
C LEU A 74 7.61 2.18 3.59
N VAL A 75 7.12 2.43 2.38
CA VAL A 75 5.68 2.43 2.05
C VAL A 75 5.35 1.18 1.25
N LEU A 76 4.35 0.42 1.71
CA LEU A 76 3.82 -0.76 1.04
C LEU A 76 2.35 -0.53 0.66
N GLN A 77 1.91 -1.11 -0.46
CA GLN A 77 0.55 -0.96 -1.00
C GLN A 77 0.07 -2.30 -1.60
N GLU A 78 -1.23 -2.58 -1.48
CA GLU A 78 -1.94 -3.65 -2.21
C GLU A 78 -1.22 -5.01 -2.21
N VAL A 79 -1.06 -5.58 -1.01
CA VAL A 79 -0.32 -6.84 -0.82
C VAL A 79 -1.17 -8.09 -1.02
N CYS A 80 -2.50 -7.95 -0.99
CA CYS A 80 -3.44 -9.07 -1.03
C CYS A 80 -3.99 -9.39 -2.44
N HIS A 81 -4.68 -10.53 -2.53
CA HIS A 81 -5.46 -11.00 -3.68
C HIS A 81 -4.67 -11.34 -4.95
N GLY A 82 -3.51 -11.96 -4.78
CA GLY A 82 -2.81 -12.63 -5.87
C GLY A 82 -1.81 -13.65 -5.36
N GLY A 83 -0.82 -13.96 -6.20
CA GLY A 83 0.26 -14.87 -5.86
C GLY A 83 -0.20 -16.34 -5.82
N PRO A 84 0.51 -17.19 -5.06
CA PRO A 84 0.20 -18.61 -4.99
C PRO A 84 -1.13 -18.88 -4.28
N THR A 85 -1.73 -20.00 -4.65
CA THR A 85 -2.90 -20.58 -3.97
C THR A 85 -2.51 -21.88 -3.29
N TYR A 86 -3.22 -22.25 -2.24
CA TYR A 86 -3.03 -23.56 -1.62
C TYR A 86 -3.31 -24.69 -2.62
N PRO A 87 -2.49 -25.74 -2.66
CA PRO A 87 -2.62 -26.81 -3.64
C PRO A 87 -3.93 -27.61 -3.56
N GLN A 88 -4.54 -27.70 -2.38
CA GLN A 88 -5.72 -28.54 -2.15
C GLN A 88 -7.02 -27.74 -2.28
N GLY A 89 -7.22 -26.73 -1.44
CA GLY A 89 -8.46 -25.94 -1.45
C GLY A 89 -8.47 -24.79 -2.46
N GLY A 90 -7.33 -24.49 -3.09
CA GLY A 90 -7.21 -23.36 -4.03
C GLY A 90 -7.32 -21.99 -3.36
N GLY A 91 -7.38 -21.92 -2.03
CA GLY A 91 -7.45 -20.67 -1.28
C GLY A 91 -6.25 -19.77 -1.53
N CYS A 92 -6.43 -18.45 -1.54
CA CYS A 92 -5.37 -17.50 -1.80
C CYS A 92 -4.41 -17.40 -0.61
N MET A 93 -3.11 -17.55 -0.86
CA MET A 93 -2.08 -17.52 0.20
C MET A 93 -1.55 -16.11 0.50
N SER A 94 -2.12 -15.06 -0.12
CA SER A 94 -1.65 -13.68 0.09
C SER A 94 -1.89 -13.16 1.52
N HIS A 95 -2.77 -13.78 2.31
CA HIS A 95 -2.93 -13.47 3.74
C HIS A 95 -1.61 -13.66 4.51
N LEU A 96 -0.77 -14.62 4.12
CA LEU A 96 0.55 -14.81 4.71
C LEU A 96 1.47 -13.59 4.47
N MET A 97 1.28 -12.86 3.36
CA MET A 97 2.04 -11.62 3.12
C MET A 97 1.51 -10.48 3.98
N LEU A 98 0.19 -10.38 4.16
CA LEU A 98 -0.41 -9.42 5.08
C LEU A 98 0.09 -9.62 6.53
N GLU A 99 0.26 -10.88 6.94
CA GLU A 99 0.84 -11.24 8.25
C GLU A 99 2.30 -10.82 8.40
N ASP A 100 3.10 -10.98 7.34
CA ASP A 100 4.49 -10.52 7.31
C ASP A 100 4.57 -8.99 7.34
N VAL A 101 3.64 -8.29 6.68
CA VAL A 101 3.55 -6.82 6.72
C VAL A 101 3.21 -6.34 8.12
N ALA A 102 2.23 -6.96 8.80
CA ALA A 102 1.93 -6.64 10.19
C ALA A 102 3.14 -6.90 11.11
N GLN A 103 3.93 -7.93 10.82
CA GLN A 103 5.17 -8.21 11.53
C GLN A 103 6.20 -7.10 11.32
N LEU A 104 6.40 -6.66 10.07
CA LEU A 104 7.31 -5.57 9.74
C LEU A 104 6.93 -4.26 10.44
N VAL A 105 5.64 -3.93 10.52
CA VAL A 105 5.16 -2.78 11.29
C VAL A 105 5.53 -2.90 12.78
N CYS A 106 5.46 -4.11 13.34
CA CYS A 106 5.86 -4.37 14.73
C CYS A 106 7.38 -4.31 14.96
N GLU A 107 8.18 -4.74 13.98
CA GLU A 107 9.65 -4.76 14.05
C GLU A 107 10.26 -3.38 13.83
N TYR A 108 9.66 -2.59 12.92
CA TYR A 108 10.12 -1.26 12.53
C TYR A 108 9.04 -0.21 12.82
N PRO A 109 8.66 -0.01 14.09
CA PRO A 109 7.58 0.89 14.45
C PRO A 109 7.86 2.29 13.90
N TYR A 110 6.82 2.90 13.34
CA TYR A 110 6.82 4.25 12.76
C TYR A 110 7.69 4.44 11.50
N ARG A 111 8.38 3.39 11.03
CA ARG A 111 9.19 3.42 9.79
C ARG A 111 8.57 2.65 8.63
N VAL A 112 7.70 1.69 8.90
CA VAL A 112 6.93 0.95 7.87
C VAL A 112 5.50 1.48 7.84
N HIS A 113 5.07 1.97 6.68
CA HIS A 113 3.75 2.52 6.43
C HIS A 113 3.02 1.65 5.40
N PHE A 114 2.19 0.72 5.87
CA PHE A 114 1.30 -0.01 4.98
C PHE A 114 0.05 0.84 4.72
N MET A 115 -0.18 1.23 3.47
CA MET A 115 -1.22 2.18 3.10
C MET A 115 -2.47 1.48 2.59
N LEU A 116 -3.63 2.08 2.85
CA LEU A 116 -4.91 1.57 2.38
C LEU A 116 -4.98 1.61 0.84
N SER A 117 -5.22 0.45 0.24
CA SER A 117 -5.48 0.30 -1.19
C SER A 117 -6.95 0.00 -1.49
N ASN A 118 -7.31 -0.11 -2.77
CA ASN A 118 -8.65 -0.56 -3.14
C ASN A 118 -8.93 -2.03 -2.76
N HIS A 119 -7.90 -2.87 -2.71
CA HIS A 119 -7.99 -4.27 -2.30
C HIS A 119 -8.23 -4.40 -0.79
N GLU A 120 -7.47 -3.67 0.02
CA GLU A 120 -7.69 -3.65 1.47
C GLU A 120 -9.03 -3.01 1.83
N LEU A 121 -9.41 -1.91 1.16
CA LEU A 121 -10.74 -1.31 1.35
C LEU A 121 -11.86 -2.29 0.98
N ALA A 122 -11.71 -3.05 -0.11
CA ALA A 122 -12.71 -4.03 -0.52
C ALA A 122 -12.93 -5.14 0.50
N GLU A 123 -11.87 -5.59 1.19
CA GLU A 123 -12.02 -6.51 2.33
C GLU A 123 -12.75 -5.86 3.51
N MET A 124 -12.48 -4.58 3.79
CA MET A 124 -13.12 -3.85 4.89
C MET A 124 -14.62 -3.65 4.72
N VAL A 125 -15.07 -3.38 3.50
CA VAL A 125 -16.47 -3.04 3.20
C VAL A 125 -17.21 -4.15 2.43
N ASP A 126 -16.61 -5.33 2.33
CA ASP A 126 -17.16 -6.48 1.59
C ASP A 126 -17.48 -6.16 0.11
N PHE A 127 -16.72 -5.24 -0.51
CA PHE A 127 -16.88 -4.91 -1.92
C PHE A 127 -16.30 -6.03 -2.80
N PRO A 128 -17.09 -6.63 -3.72
CA PRO A 128 -16.62 -7.77 -4.49
C PRO A 128 -15.64 -7.35 -5.60
N ILE A 129 -14.43 -7.92 -5.58
CA ILE A 129 -13.45 -7.79 -6.66
C ILE A 129 -13.49 -9.04 -7.54
N LEU A 130 -13.91 -8.87 -8.79
CA LEU A 130 -13.92 -9.94 -9.79
C LEU A 130 -12.73 -9.78 -10.75
N LYS A 131 -11.86 -10.79 -10.82
CA LYS A 131 -10.72 -10.83 -11.75
C LYS A 131 -10.56 -12.23 -12.32
N GLY A 132 -10.54 -12.35 -13.65
CA GLY A 132 -10.40 -13.64 -14.34
C GLY A 132 -11.49 -14.66 -13.98
N GLY A 133 -12.73 -14.21 -13.76
CA GLY A 133 -13.85 -15.06 -13.36
C GLY A 133 -13.83 -15.54 -11.90
N LYS A 134 -12.88 -15.08 -11.10
CA LYS A 134 -12.77 -15.40 -9.67
C LYS A 134 -13.15 -14.19 -8.82
N MET A 135 -13.88 -14.43 -7.74
CA MET A 135 -14.13 -13.41 -6.72
C MET A 135 -12.98 -13.44 -5.72
N LEU A 136 -12.09 -12.45 -5.78
CA LEU A 136 -10.82 -12.48 -5.07
C LEU A 136 -11.01 -12.47 -3.55
N ASN A 137 -12.04 -11.80 -3.05
CA ASN A 137 -12.39 -11.78 -1.62
C ASN A 137 -12.75 -13.18 -1.09
N LEU A 138 -13.53 -13.95 -1.86
CA LEU A 138 -13.87 -15.33 -1.51
C LEU A 138 -12.64 -16.24 -1.55
N MET A 139 -11.78 -16.06 -2.54
CA MET A 139 -10.52 -16.82 -2.63
C MET A 139 -9.63 -16.51 -1.41
N PHE A 140 -9.56 -15.26 -0.98
CA PHE A 140 -8.82 -14.84 0.22
C PHE A 140 -9.38 -15.47 1.50
N ARG A 141 -10.71 -15.42 1.68
CA ARG A 141 -11.39 -16.05 2.83
C ARG A 141 -11.24 -17.57 2.84
N ALA A 142 -11.27 -18.21 1.67
CA ALA A 142 -10.98 -19.63 1.55
C ALA A 142 -9.55 -19.96 1.97
N GLY A 143 -8.59 -19.08 1.64
CA GLY A 143 -7.20 -19.19 2.11
C GLY A 143 -7.08 -19.12 3.63
N LEU A 144 -7.75 -18.14 4.25
CA LEU A 144 -7.81 -18.06 5.71
C LEU A 144 -8.47 -19.30 6.33
N GLN A 145 -9.56 -19.80 5.73
CA GLN A 145 -10.25 -21.01 6.18
C GLN A 145 -9.38 -22.27 6.12
N GLU A 146 -8.57 -22.40 5.06
CA GLU A 146 -7.65 -23.51 4.88
C GLU A 146 -6.48 -23.45 5.90
N MET A 147 -6.01 -22.25 6.24
CA MET A 147 -4.93 -22.04 7.20
C MET A 147 -5.37 -22.17 8.67
N TYR A 148 -6.50 -21.56 9.03
CA TYR A 148 -6.90 -21.34 10.42
C TYR A 148 -8.10 -22.16 10.87
N GLY A 149 -8.80 -22.83 9.95
CA GLY A 149 -9.93 -23.70 10.27
C GLY A 149 -10.99 -22.96 11.08
N ASN A 150 -11.27 -23.43 12.29
CA ASN A 150 -12.29 -22.83 13.16
C ASN A 150 -11.92 -21.45 13.72
N ARG A 151 -10.64 -21.03 13.63
CA ARG A 151 -10.17 -19.72 14.11
C ARG A 151 -10.22 -18.62 13.05
N THR A 152 -10.74 -18.93 11.86
CA THR A 152 -10.77 -18.03 10.70
C THR A 152 -11.50 -16.71 10.98
N ALA A 153 -12.62 -16.76 11.70
CA ALA A 153 -13.38 -15.56 12.04
C ALA A 153 -12.55 -14.62 12.93
N ASP A 154 -11.92 -15.15 13.97
CA ASP A 154 -11.10 -14.36 14.91
C ASP A 154 -9.91 -13.70 14.19
N VAL A 155 -9.21 -14.45 13.33
CA VAL A 155 -8.10 -13.91 12.53
C VAL A 155 -8.60 -12.85 11.55
N ARG A 156 -9.80 -13.06 10.97
CA ARG A 156 -10.43 -12.09 10.07
C ARG A 156 -10.73 -10.78 10.77
N ASP A 157 -11.36 -10.84 11.94
CA ASP A 157 -11.68 -9.65 12.71
C ASP A 157 -10.42 -8.88 13.10
N ALA A 158 -9.34 -9.59 13.45
CA ALA A 158 -8.05 -8.98 13.76
C ALA A 158 -7.40 -8.30 12.55
N TYR A 159 -7.34 -8.94 11.37
CA TYR A 159 -6.76 -8.26 10.19
C TYR A 159 -7.65 -7.08 9.76
N LEU A 160 -8.99 -7.18 9.84
CA LEU A 160 -9.87 -6.05 9.52
C LEU A 160 -9.66 -4.88 10.49
N HIS A 161 -9.39 -5.16 11.76
CA HIS A 161 -9.00 -4.13 12.73
C HIS A 161 -7.66 -3.48 12.36
N PHE A 162 -6.69 -4.26 11.87
CA PHE A 162 -5.45 -3.74 11.32
C PHE A 162 -5.66 -2.89 10.05
N LEU A 163 -6.50 -3.34 9.09
CA LEU A 163 -6.78 -2.57 7.87
C LEU A 163 -7.45 -1.22 8.18
N ARG A 164 -8.35 -1.16 9.17
CA ARG A 164 -8.95 0.10 9.65
C ARG A 164 -7.94 1.07 10.28
N SER A 165 -6.76 0.59 10.66
CA SER A 165 -5.70 1.43 11.23
C SER A 165 -4.82 2.08 10.17
N LEU A 166 -4.86 1.62 8.91
CA LEU A 166 -3.93 2.06 7.88
C LEU A 166 -4.13 3.55 7.56
N PRO A 167 -3.05 4.30 7.27
CA PRO A 167 -3.16 5.59 6.64
C PRO A 167 -3.69 5.46 5.20
N ILE A 168 -4.33 6.50 4.70
CA ILE A 168 -4.79 6.61 3.29
C ILE A 168 -3.80 7.38 2.41
N GLY A 169 -2.72 7.89 3.02
CA GLY A 169 -1.66 8.64 2.35
C GLY A 169 -0.40 8.76 3.21
N VAL A 170 0.72 9.00 2.55
CA VAL A 170 1.97 9.45 3.17
C VAL A 170 2.44 10.72 2.47
N LYS A 171 2.64 11.81 3.20
CA LYS A 171 3.19 13.06 2.68
C LYS A 171 4.68 13.13 3.00
N ALA A 172 5.54 13.25 1.99
CA ALA A 172 7.00 13.35 2.15
C ALA A 172 7.45 14.76 1.75
N GLY A 173 7.97 15.51 2.73
CA GLY A 173 8.16 16.95 2.60
C GLY A 173 6.83 17.68 2.32
N GLU A 174 6.89 18.87 1.76
CA GLU A 174 5.68 19.65 1.45
C GLU A 174 5.03 19.29 0.10
N ARG A 175 5.79 18.67 -0.80
CA ARG A 175 5.44 18.63 -2.24
C ARG A 175 5.01 17.26 -2.76
N LEU A 176 5.34 16.17 -2.07
CA LEU A 176 5.06 14.82 -2.54
C LEU A 176 3.98 14.16 -1.68
N LEU A 177 2.87 13.78 -2.31
CA LEU A 177 1.84 12.93 -1.71
C LEU A 177 1.92 11.53 -2.32
N ILE A 178 2.10 10.53 -1.46
CA ILE A 178 2.05 9.12 -1.79
C ILE A 178 0.66 8.62 -1.40
N CYS A 179 -0.11 8.15 -2.36
CA CYS A 179 -1.47 7.63 -2.15
C CYS A 179 -1.73 6.51 -3.16
N HIS A 180 -2.73 5.66 -2.91
CA HIS A 180 -2.92 4.47 -3.74
C HIS A 180 -3.27 4.81 -5.19
N SER A 181 -4.17 5.78 -5.37
CA SER A 181 -4.52 6.36 -6.66
C SER A 181 -4.97 7.82 -6.51
N LEU A 182 -5.53 8.41 -7.56
CA LEU A 182 -6.18 9.72 -7.57
C LEU A 182 -7.68 9.59 -7.84
N PRO A 183 -8.55 10.39 -7.18
CA PRO A 183 -9.97 10.42 -7.50
C PRO A 183 -10.23 10.85 -8.95
N GLU A 184 -11.28 10.29 -9.55
CA GLU A 184 -11.69 10.70 -10.89
C GLU A 184 -12.39 12.06 -10.88
N LYS A 185 -12.17 12.82 -11.97
CA LYS A 185 -12.85 14.09 -12.28
C LYS A 185 -12.76 15.12 -11.15
N CYS A 186 -11.61 15.25 -10.49
CA CYS A 186 -11.37 16.27 -9.46
C CYS A 186 -11.60 17.70 -9.97
N ASP A 187 -11.47 17.93 -11.28
CA ASP A 187 -11.80 19.19 -11.97
C ASP A 187 -13.31 19.51 -12.01
N GLN A 188 -14.17 18.52 -11.82
CA GLN A 188 -15.64 18.65 -11.92
C GLN A 188 -16.36 18.30 -10.63
N ARG A 189 -15.83 17.30 -9.90
CA ARG A 189 -16.30 16.82 -8.61
C ARG A 189 -15.10 16.88 -7.65
N PRO A 190 -14.91 18.00 -6.94
CA PRO A 190 -13.80 18.15 -6.01
C PRO A 190 -13.71 16.99 -5.01
N PHE A 191 -12.49 16.64 -4.65
CA PHE A 191 -12.17 15.75 -3.55
C PHE A 191 -12.21 16.54 -2.24
N ASN A 192 -12.71 15.94 -1.16
CA ASN A 192 -12.65 16.55 0.16
C ASN A 192 -11.32 16.21 0.86
N PRO A 193 -10.35 17.13 0.97
CA PRO A 193 -9.08 16.85 1.64
C PRO A 193 -9.19 16.65 3.15
N GLU A 194 -10.31 17.06 3.78
CA GLU A 194 -10.48 16.91 5.23
C GLU A 194 -10.45 15.44 5.69
N VAL A 195 -10.72 14.48 4.78
CA VAL A 195 -10.58 13.04 5.09
C VAL A 195 -9.17 12.63 5.49
N PHE A 196 -8.15 13.45 5.20
CA PHE A 196 -6.80 13.23 5.72
C PHE A 196 -6.67 13.58 7.20
N GLU A 197 -7.51 14.44 7.75
CA GLU A 197 -7.32 15.05 9.07
C GLU A 197 -8.35 14.59 10.12
N ARG A 198 -9.57 14.25 9.69
CA ARG A 198 -10.65 13.82 10.59
C ARG A 198 -10.81 12.29 10.67
N PRO A 199 -11.47 11.75 11.71
CA PRO A 199 -11.93 10.36 11.69
C PRO A 199 -12.78 10.06 10.44
N LEU A 200 -12.54 8.89 9.82
CA LEU A 200 -13.32 8.43 8.68
C LEU A 200 -14.71 7.97 9.13
N ALA A 201 -15.72 8.35 8.36
CA ALA A 201 -17.07 7.83 8.45
C ALA A 201 -17.26 6.69 7.43
N ASP A 202 -18.26 5.84 7.64
CA ASP A 202 -18.54 4.72 6.72
C ASP A 202 -18.85 5.21 5.30
N GLU A 203 -19.45 6.39 5.15
CA GLU A 203 -19.72 7.02 3.86
C GLU A 203 -18.45 7.37 3.09
N ASP A 204 -17.34 7.66 3.77
CA ASP A 204 -16.05 7.94 3.11
C ASP A 204 -15.47 6.68 2.46
N LEU A 205 -15.72 5.52 3.09
CA LEU A 205 -15.23 4.20 2.69
C LEU A 205 -16.07 3.56 1.57
N ALA A 206 -17.28 4.07 1.33
CA ALA A 206 -18.12 3.62 0.23
C ALA A 206 -17.42 3.85 -1.13
N CYS A 207 -17.77 3.06 -2.14
CA CYS A 207 -17.20 3.16 -3.50
C CYS A 207 -17.26 4.60 -4.08
N GLN A 208 -18.29 5.37 -3.72
CA GLN A 208 -18.47 6.78 -4.14
C GLN A 208 -18.07 7.81 -3.08
N GLY A 209 -17.65 7.37 -1.90
CA GLY A 209 -17.08 8.20 -0.84
C GLY A 209 -15.69 8.71 -1.21
N ASP A 210 -15.16 9.67 -0.46
CA ASP A 210 -13.89 10.30 -0.79
C ASP A 210 -12.72 9.31 -0.73
N VAL A 211 -12.63 8.43 0.27
CA VAL A 211 -11.59 7.39 0.35
C VAL A 211 -11.80 6.33 -0.73
N GLY A 212 -13.03 5.92 -0.98
CA GLY A 212 -13.34 5.01 -2.09
C GLY A 212 -12.87 5.55 -3.44
N ARG A 213 -13.17 6.82 -3.74
CA ARG A 213 -12.71 7.47 -4.98
C ARG A 213 -11.19 7.58 -5.03
N LEU A 214 -10.54 7.90 -3.91
CA LEU A 214 -9.08 8.03 -3.82
C LEU A 214 -8.36 6.73 -4.19
N VAL A 215 -8.86 5.57 -3.74
CA VAL A 215 -8.16 4.30 -4.00
C VAL A 215 -8.56 3.62 -5.31
N TRP A 216 -9.73 3.96 -5.89
CA TRP A 216 -10.23 3.30 -7.11
C TRP A 216 -10.08 4.11 -8.40
N GLY A 217 -9.80 5.41 -8.33
CA GLY A 217 -9.88 6.26 -9.51
C GLY A 217 -8.81 5.98 -10.56
N ARG A 218 -9.14 6.18 -11.84
CA ARG A 218 -8.23 5.98 -13.00
C ARG A 218 -8.31 7.14 -14.00
N ASP A 219 -8.43 8.36 -13.50
CA ASP A 219 -8.44 9.55 -14.35
C ASP A 219 -7.04 10.17 -14.46
N PHE A 220 -6.35 9.78 -15.52
CA PHE A 220 -4.95 10.11 -15.77
C PHE A 220 -4.74 11.45 -16.48
N ARG A 221 -5.82 12.17 -16.80
CA ARG A 221 -5.76 13.48 -17.47
C ARG A 221 -4.95 14.49 -16.66
N GLN A 222 -4.28 15.40 -17.36
CA GLN A 222 -3.48 16.45 -16.73
C GLN A 222 -4.34 17.36 -15.83
N GLU A 223 -5.54 17.73 -16.30
CA GLU A 223 -6.47 18.60 -15.58
C GLU A 223 -6.96 17.97 -14.27
N ASN A 224 -7.13 16.64 -14.25
CA ASN A 224 -7.50 15.91 -13.04
C ASN A 224 -6.38 15.97 -11.99
N ALA A 225 -5.14 15.70 -12.41
CA ALA A 225 -3.98 15.76 -11.53
C ALA A 225 -3.69 17.19 -11.03
N ASP A 226 -3.88 18.21 -11.87
CA ASP A 226 -3.77 19.62 -11.47
C ASP A 226 -4.81 19.99 -10.40
N ALA A 227 -6.08 19.62 -10.61
CA ALA A 227 -7.15 19.89 -9.65
C ALA A 227 -6.91 19.18 -8.31
N PHE A 228 -6.46 17.92 -8.32
CA PHE A 228 -6.14 17.19 -7.10
C PHE A 228 -4.92 17.78 -6.36
N ALA A 229 -3.92 18.28 -7.09
CA ALA A 229 -2.77 18.99 -6.52
C ALA A 229 -3.20 20.28 -5.81
N GLU A 230 -4.09 21.07 -6.43
CA GLU A 230 -4.64 22.28 -5.80
C GLU A 230 -5.42 21.95 -4.52
N GLN A 231 -6.25 20.89 -4.56
CA GLN A 231 -7.12 20.50 -3.44
C GLN A 231 -6.34 19.92 -2.24
N THR A 232 -5.20 19.26 -2.48
CA THR A 232 -4.38 18.63 -1.43
C THR A 232 -3.18 19.47 -1.00
N GLY A 233 -2.83 20.51 -1.76
CA GLY A 233 -1.61 21.29 -1.57
C GLY A 233 -0.32 20.56 -1.98
N ALA A 234 -0.42 19.31 -2.47
CA ALA A 234 0.72 18.58 -3.02
C ALA A 234 1.06 19.08 -4.43
N GLN A 235 2.28 18.80 -4.90
CA GLN A 235 2.69 19.13 -6.26
C GLN A 235 2.84 17.91 -7.15
N TYR A 236 3.31 16.81 -6.57
CA TYR A 236 3.59 15.55 -7.24
C TYR A 236 2.97 14.37 -6.50
N PHE A 237 2.70 13.32 -7.24
CA PHE A 237 2.08 12.09 -6.75
C PHE A 237 2.92 10.88 -7.12
N LEU A 238 3.08 9.98 -6.16
CA LEU A 238 3.62 8.66 -6.39
C LEU A 238 2.56 7.64 -5.97
N THR A 239 2.03 6.90 -6.95
CA THR A 239 0.83 6.06 -6.74
C THR A 239 1.03 4.62 -7.20
N GLY A 240 0.04 3.75 -6.94
CA GLY A 240 -0.04 2.38 -7.43
C GLY A 240 -1.25 2.16 -8.35
N HIS A 241 -1.96 1.05 -8.13
CA HIS A 241 -3.27 0.69 -8.69
C HIS A 241 -3.32 0.33 -10.19
N GLU A 242 -2.47 0.94 -11.03
CA GLU A 242 -2.46 0.68 -12.48
C GLU A 242 -1.37 -0.35 -12.85
N PRO A 243 -1.75 -1.53 -13.38
CA PRO A 243 -0.78 -2.52 -13.85
C PRO A 243 0.13 -1.93 -14.93
N SER A 244 1.43 -2.26 -14.89
CA SER A 244 2.40 -1.82 -15.88
C SER A 244 3.34 -2.93 -16.32
N THR A 245 3.42 -3.17 -17.62
CA THR A 245 4.38 -4.10 -18.23
C THR A 245 5.82 -3.69 -17.92
N ASP A 246 6.10 -2.38 -17.84
CA ASP A 246 7.44 -1.83 -17.58
C ASP A 246 7.69 -1.54 -16.09
N GLY A 247 6.71 -1.80 -15.23
CA GLY A 247 6.77 -1.61 -13.78
C GLY A 247 6.45 -0.20 -13.31
N PHE A 248 6.31 0.78 -14.21
CA PHE A 248 5.84 2.12 -13.86
C PHE A 248 5.17 2.82 -15.06
N GLN A 249 4.50 3.94 -14.82
CA GLN A 249 3.92 4.82 -15.83
C GLN A 249 4.04 6.29 -15.42
N THR A 250 4.02 7.18 -16.42
CA THR A 250 4.10 8.64 -16.24
C THR A 250 2.98 9.31 -17.04
N PRO A 251 1.72 9.18 -16.61
CA PRO A 251 0.56 9.61 -17.41
C PRO A 251 0.47 11.12 -17.66
N ASN A 252 1.06 11.92 -16.78
CA ASN A 252 0.97 13.37 -16.78
C ASN A 252 2.22 13.99 -16.13
N SER A 253 2.27 15.30 -15.96
CA SER A 253 3.43 16.02 -15.41
C SER A 253 3.52 16.04 -13.88
N ARG A 254 2.62 15.35 -13.18
CA ARG A 254 2.55 15.33 -11.71
C ARG A 254 2.65 13.95 -11.10
N GLN A 255 2.18 12.92 -11.80
CA GLN A 255 1.99 11.59 -11.26
C GLN A 255 2.99 10.60 -11.87
N VAL A 256 3.65 9.86 -11.00
CA VAL A 256 4.39 8.63 -11.35
C VAL A 256 3.63 7.46 -10.72
N ILE A 257 3.22 6.50 -11.53
CA ILE A 257 2.53 5.28 -11.08
C ILE A 257 3.54 4.15 -11.05
N LEU A 258 3.66 3.46 -9.92
CA LEU A 258 4.50 2.26 -9.77
C LEU A 258 3.63 1.00 -9.83
N ASP A 259 4.22 -0.11 -10.28
CA ASP A 259 3.67 -1.46 -10.17
C ASP A 259 4.79 -2.39 -9.71
N CYS A 260 4.56 -3.10 -8.61
CA CYS A 260 5.53 -4.04 -8.03
C CYS A 260 5.15 -5.51 -8.27
N CYS A 261 4.06 -5.83 -8.95
CA CYS A 261 3.53 -7.18 -9.04
C CYS A 261 4.22 -7.98 -10.16
N GLY A 262 4.59 -7.30 -11.25
CA GLY A 262 5.17 -7.93 -12.45
C GLY A 262 6.64 -8.34 -12.33
N GLN A 263 7.16 -8.99 -13.39
CA GLN A 263 8.59 -9.32 -13.49
C GLN A 263 9.47 -8.07 -13.56
N ASN A 264 8.94 -7.00 -14.15
CA ASN A 264 9.60 -5.71 -14.29
C ASN A 264 9.27 -4.75 -13.14
N GLY A 265 8.76 -5.24 -12.01
CA GLY A 265 8.26 -4.39 -10.95
C GLY A 265 9.26 -3.31 -10.51
N CYS A 266 8.77 -2.10 -10.26
CA CYS A 266 9.58 -0.95 -9.90
C CYS A 266 9.20 -0.38 -8.54
N TYR A 267 10.17 0.30 -7.92
CA TYR A 267 10.04 1.05 -6.68
C TYR A 267 10.73 2.42 -6.86
N ALA A 268 10.57 3.32 -5.90
CA ALA A 268 11.36 4.54 -5.83
C ALA A 268 11.93 4.73 -4.42
N ILE A 269 13.14 5.27 -4.29
CA ILE A 269 13.67 5.76 -3.01
C ILE A 269 13.80 7.27 -3.13
N VAL A 270 12.90 8.00 -2.49
CA VAL A 270 12.81 9.45 -2.65
C VAL A 270 13.35 10.15 -1.41
N PRO A 271 14.31 11.09 -1.55
CA PRO A 271 14.74 11.92 -0.44
C PRO A 271 13.56 12.68 0.20
N VAL A 272 13.52 12.75 1.52
CA VAL A 272 12.51 13.55 2.23
C VAL A 272 13.02 14.99 2.35
N ASP A 273 12.81 15.77 1.28
CA ASP A 273 13.14 17.19 1.20
C ASP A 273 12.07 18.01 0.45
N ASP A 274 12.15 19.34 0.56
CA ASP A 274 11.21 20.26 -0.12
C ASP A 274 11.67 20.68 -1.53
N GLN A 275 12.76 20.09 -2.00
CA GLN A 275 13.40 20.37 -3.29
C GLN A 275 13.08 19.32 -4.35
N ILE A 276 12.18 18.38 -4.06
CA ILE A 276 11.70 17.40 -5.02
C ILE A 276 11.08 18.08 -6.23
N SER A 277 11.40 17.57 -7.42
CA SER A 277 10.81 17.97 -8.70
C SER A 277 10.36 16.72 -9.44
N TYR A 278 9.49 16.87 -10.44
CA TYR A 278 9.05 15.72 -11.23
C TYR A 278 10.22 14.93 -11.85
N GLY A 279 11.23 15.63 -12.38
CA GLY A 279 12.41 14.99 -12.96
C GLY A 279 13.25 14.23 -11.93
N LYS A 280 13.38 14.75 -10.70
CA LYS A 280 14.02 14.03 -9.59
C LYS A 280 13.22 12.80 -9.18
N LEU A 281 11.90 12.94 -9.01
CA LEU A 281 11.01 11.83 -8.67
C LEU A 281 11.15 10.67 -9.67
N LEU A 282 11.14 10.99 -10.97
CA LEU A 282 11.29 10.00 -12.03
C LEU A 282 12.69 9.36 -12.03
N ALA A 283 13.74 10.13 -11.72
CA ALA A 283 15.11 9.61 -11.65
C ALA A 283 15.31 8.58 -10.51
N GLU A 284 14.48 8.63 -9.47
CA GLU A 284 14.54 7.69 -8.35
C GLU A 284 13.83 6.35 -8.64
N VAL A 285 13.10 6.23 -9.75
CA VAL A 285 12.40 4.99 -10.13
C VAL A 285 13.41 3.93 -10.55
N GLN A 286 13.37 2.79 -9.88
CA GLN A 286 14.30 1.68 -10.07
C GLN A 286 13.56 0.35 -10.20
N ARG A 287 14.12 -0.58 -10.96
CA ARG A 287 13.60 -1.95 -11.08
C ARG A 287 14.02 -2.79 -9.88
N LEU A 288 13.11 -3.62 -9.37
CA LEU A 288 13.38 -4.56 -8.27
C LEU A 288 14.44 -5.60 -8.64
N HIS A 289 14.34 -6.11 -9.88
CA HIS A 289 15.24 -7.10 -10.44
C HIS A 289 15.99 -6.50 -11.61
N LYS A 290 17.25 -6.89 -11.77
CA LYS A 290 17.98 -6.63 -13.02
C LYS A 290 17.21 -7.28 -14.17
N PRO A 291 17.16 -6.66 -15.37
CA PRO A 291 16.61 -7.31 -16.55
C PRO A 291 17.27 -8.67 -16.72
N ALA A 292 16.48 -9.71 -16.96
CA ALA A 292 17.06 -10.97 -17.39
C ALA A 292 17.87 -10.69 -18.68
N PRO A 293 19.10 -11.21 -18.82
CA PRO A 293 19.81 -11.10 -20.08
C PRO A 293 18.91 -11.67 -21.19
N TYR A 294 18.78 -10.94 -22.30
CA TYR A 294 17.98 -11.39 -23.44
C TYR A 294 18.38 -12.83 -23.80
N PRO A 295 17.43 -13.77 -23.93
CA PRO A 295 17.74 -15.15 -24.28
C PRO A 295 18.28 -15.35 -25.70
N TYR A 296 18.53 -14.29 -26.48
CA TYR A 296 19.14 -14.37 -27.79
C TYR A 296 20.18 -13.26 -27.98
N GLY A 297 21.43 -13.59 -27.70
CA GLY A 297 22.55 -13.12 -28.51
C GLY A 297 22.66 -14.02 -29.74
N MET A 298 21.96 -13.65 -30.81
CA MET A 298 22.34 -13.92 -32.20
C MET A 298 22.27 -12.61 -32.95
#